data_AF-A0A2D8CRT9-F1
#
_entry.id   AF-A0A2D8CRT9-F1
#
_cell.length_a   1.000
_cell.length_b   1.000
_cell.length_c   1.000
_cell.angle_alpha   90.00
_cell.angle_beta   90.00
_cell.angle_gamma   90.00
#
_symmetry.space_group_name_H-M   'P 1'
#
loop_
_entity.id
_entity.type
_entity.pdbx_description
1 polymer ?
#
loop_
_entity_poly.entity_id
_entity_poly.type
_entity_poly.pdbx_seq_one_letter_code
_entity_poly.pdbx_strand_id
1 'polypeptide(L)'
;MTLKEKLNKLSIIELVIIAEPHTDYTDEAKTHALDLLKEKKWENSPRIFDEIKEYWSSYVTEQIKFILLDKKIPKSLFLSEVDIKEIVKIKFEEWKERQELLGIDITKYWAVPF
;
A
#
# COMPACT_ATOMS: atom_id res chain seq x y z
N MET A 1 -16.77 11.59 -22.48
CA MET A 1 -16.37 11.73 -21.07
C MET A 1 -14.86 11.84 -21.04
N THR A 2 -14.32 12.98 -20.59
CA THR A 2 -12.87 13.26 -20.58
C THR A 2 -12.17 12.59 -19.38
N LEU A 3 -10.85 12.43 -19.43
CA LEU A 3 -10.06 11.89 -18.31
C LEU A 3 -10.29 12.70 -17.02
N LYS A 4 -10.27 14.03 -17.13
CA LYS A 4 -10.53 14.95 -16.01
C LYS A 4 -11.93 14.75 -15.40
N GLU A 5 -12.96 14.57 -16.23
CA GLU A 5 -14.32 14.28 -15.76
C GLU A 5 -14.44 12.94 -15.02
N LYS A 6 -13.67 11.92 -15.44
CA LYS A 6 -13.64 10.63 -14.76
C LYS A 6 -12.95 10.75 -13.40
N LEU A 7 -11.77 11.37 -13.37
CA LEU A 7 -10.99 11.53 -12.14
C LEU A 7 -11.72 12.42 -11.12
N ASN A 8 -12.45 13.45 -11.55
CA ASN A 8 -13.12 14.34 -10.61
C ASN A 8 -14.27 13.67 -9.82
N LYS A 9 -14.79 12.53 -10.30
CA LYS A 9 -15.80 11.72 -9.61
C LYS A 9 -15.22 10.80 -8.55
N LEU A 10 -13.91 10.62 -8.54
CA LEU A 10 -13.23 9.75 -7.57
C LEU A 10 -13.13 10.43 -6.21
N SER A 11 -13.07 9.59 -5.19
CA SER A 11 -12.73 9.98 -3.82
C SER A 11 -11.27 10.46 -3.72
N ILE A 12 -10.95 11.14 -2.62
CA ILE A 12 -9.59 11.64 -2.37
C ILE A 12 -8.60 10.46 -2.28
N ILE A 13 -8.96 9.37 -1.59
CA ILE A 13 -8.10 8.20 -1.46
C ILE A 13 -7.82 7.52 -2.80
N GLU A 14 -8.82 7.42 -3.69
CA GLU A 14 -8.62 6.87 -5.05
C GLU A 14 -7.66 7.74 -5.87
N LEU A 15 -7.76 9.06 -5.75
CA LEU A 15 -6.84 9.99 -6.40
C LEU A 15 -5.41 9.86 -5.83
N VAL A 16 -5.28 9.65 -4.52
CA VAL A 16 -3.99 9.36 -3.89
C VAL A 16 -3.38 8.08 -4.45
N ILE A 17 -4.16 6.99 -4.49
CA ILE A 17 -3.71 5.70 -5.04
C ILE A 17 -3.23 5.88 -6.48
N ILE A 18 -4.00 6.58 -7.33
CA ILE A 18 -3.61 6.84 -8.72
C ILE A 18 -2.27 7.59 -8.80
N ALA A 19 -2.06 8.56 -7.91
CA ALA A 19 -0.86 9.38 -7.92
C ALA A 19 0.39 8.66 -7.36
N GLU A 20 0.26 7.52 -6.69
CA GLU A 20 1.40 6.80 -6.13
C GLU A 20 2.32 6.21 -7.23
N PRO A 21 3.64 6.19 -7.01
CA PRO A 21 4.61 5.89 -8.05
C PRO A 21 4.58 4.43 -8.50
N HIS A 22 4.20 3.50 -7.62
CA HIS A 22 4.16 2.06 -7.89
C HIS A 22 2.92 1.61 -8.67
N THR A 23 2.00 2.51 -9.00
CA THR A 23 0.79 2.17 -9.77
C THR A 23 1.03 2.28 -11.28
N ASP A 24 0.32 1.47 -12.05
CA ASP A 24 0.45 1.37 -13.52
C ASP A 24 -0.31 2.46 -14.29
N TYR A 25 -0.76 3.53 -13.62
CA TYR A 25 -1.42 4.65 -14.28
C TYR A 25 -0.41 5.47 -15.12
N THR A 26 -0.89 5.98 -16.26
CA THR A 26 -0.13 6.89 -17.13
C THR A 26 0.30 8.16 -16.38
N ASP A 27 1.43 8.75 -16.75
CA ASP A 27 1.93 10.00 -16.16
C ASP A 27 0.92 11.16 -16.26
N GLU A 28 0.13 11.21 -17.34
CA GLU A 28 -0.95 12.19 -17.51
C GLU A 28 -2.03 12.04 -16.43
N ALA A 29 -2.47 10.80 -16.17
CA ALA A 29 -3.45 10.50 -15.11
C ALA A 29 -2.89 10.82 -13.72
N LYS A 30 -1.62 10.50 -13.45
CA LYS A 30 -0.93 10.84 -12.19
C LYS A 30 -0.88 12.35 -11.98
N THR A 31 -0.50 13.09 -13.02
CA THR A 31 -0.42 14.57 -12.99
C THR A 31 -1.80 15.17 -12.72
N HIS A 32 -2.83 14.74 -13.44
CA HIS A 32 -4.20 15.21 -13.20
C HIS A 32 -4.75 14.84 -11.82
N ALA A 33 -4.41 13.66 -11.30
CA ALA A 33 -4.81 13.29 -9.95
C ALA A 33 -4.16 14.21 -8.90
N LEU A 34 -2.87 14.52 -9.04
CA LEU A 34 -2.16 15.47 -8.17
C LEU A 34 -2.75 16.88 -8.23
N ASP A 35 -3.12 17.36 -9.43
CA ASP A 35 -3.75 18.67 -9.59
C ASP A 35 -5.11 18.71 -8.89
N LEU A 36 -5.94 17.68 -9.07
CA LEU A 36 -7.24 17.56 -8.40
C LEU A 36 -7.11 17.44 -6.87
N LEU A 37 -6.09 16.75 -6.38
CA LEU A 37 -5.81 16.65 -4.94
C LEU A 37 -5.46 18.01 -4.33
N LYS A 38 -4.64 18.81 -5.04
CA LYS A 38 -4.31 20.18 -4.63
C LYS A 38 -5.57 21.06 -4.62
N GLU A 39 -6.39 21.00 -5.66
CA GLU A 39 -7.66 21.73 -5.75
C GLU A 39 -8.62 21.38 -4.59
N LYS A 40 -8.71 20.09 -4.23
CA LYS A 40 -9.55 19.57 -3.14
C LYS A 40 -8.96 19.79 -1.74
N LYS A 41 -7.75 20.35 -1.63
CA LYS A 41 -7.01 20.52 -0.36
C LYS A 41 -7.00 19.24 0.48
N TRP A 42 -6.56 18.14 -0.13
CA TRP A 42 -6.64 16.79 0.44
C TRP A 42 -6.11 16.69 1.88
N GLU A 43 -5.06 17.44 2.22
CA GLU A 43 -4.44 17.50 3.56
C GLU A 43 -5.42 17.90 4.68
N ASN A 44 -6.48 18.64 4.34
CA ASN A 44 -7.51 19.06 5.30
C ASN A 44 -8.61 18.00 5.49
N SER A 45 -8.60 16.94 4.69
CA SER A 45 -9.61 15.88 4.78
C SER A 45 -9.39 15.08 6.07
N PRO A 46 -10.40 14.99 6.95
CA PRO A 46 -10.28 14.22 8.17
C PRO A 46 -10.01 12.75 7.85
N ARG A 47 -9.04 12.12 8.55
CA ARG A 47 -8.70 10.69 8.43
C ARG A 47 -8.02 10.27 7.12
N ILE A 48 -7.74 11.17 6.19
CA ILE A 48 -7.10 10.78 4.92
C ILE A 48 -5.73 10.13 5.14
N PHE A 49 -4.96 10.60 6.13
CA PHE A 49 -3.68 9.99 6.47
C PHE A 49 -3.83 8.57 7.02
N ASP A 50 -4.90 8.30 7.77
CA ASP A 50 -5.20 6.96 8.26
C ASP A 50 -5.57 6.02 7.10
N GLU A 51 -6.40 6.50 6.16
CA GLU A 51 -6.77 5.77 4.94
C GLU A 51 -5.55 5.48 4.06
N ILE A 52 -4.64 6.45 3.90
CA ILE A 52 -3.39 6.25 3.16
C ILE A 52 -2.50 5.20 3.85
N LYS A 53 -2.39 5.26 5.19
CA LYS A 53 -1.64 4.25 5.97
C LYS A 53 -2.27 2.87 5.84
N GLU A 54 -3.59 2.75 5.82
CA GLU A 54 -4.31 1.49 5.64
C GLU A 54 -4.08 0.91 4.23
N TYR A 55 -4.13 1.76 3.19
CA TYR A 55 -3.78 1.35 1.84
C TYR A 55 -2.35 0.81 1.75
N TRP A 56 -1.37 1.54 2.29
CA TRP A 56 0.04 1.12 2.28
C TRP A 56 0.27 -0.15 3.10
N SER A 57 -0.40 -0.28 4.24
CA SER A 57 -0.41 -1.49 5.07
C SER A 57 -0.89 -2.71 4.28
N SER A 58 -1.96 -2.55 3.50
CA SER A 58 -2.50 -3.61 2.63
C SER A 58 -1.53 -3.94 1.49
N TYR A 59 -1.05 -2.92 0.77
CA TYR A 59 -0.09 -3.09 -0.32
C TYR A 59 1.19 -3.81 0.13
N VAL A 60 1.78 -3.39 1.25
CA VAL A 60 2.99 -4.02 1.79
C VAL A 60 2.72 -5.46 2.20
N THR A 61 1.55 -5.77 2.78
CA THR A 61 1.18 -7.14 3.14
C THR A 61 1.16 -8.05 1.91
N GLU A 62 0.60 -7.59 0.81
CA GLU A 62 0.54 -8.34 -0.46
C GLU A 62 1.92 -8.50 -1.10
N GLN A 63 2.74 -7.45 -1.01
CA GLN A 63 4.05 -7.38 -1.68
C GLN A 63 5.24 -7.76 -0.77
N ILE A 64 5.00 -8.18 0.47
CA ILE A 64 6.06 -8.37 1.49
C ILE A 64 7.17 -9.30 1.01
N LYS A 65 6.83 -10.37 0.30
CA LYS A 65 7.81 -11.31 -0.26
C LYS A 65 8.73 -10.63 -1.28
N PHE A 66 8.17 -9.84 -2.19
CA PHE A 66 8.94 -9.12 -3.21
C PHE A 66 9.80 -8.02 -2.59
N ILE A 67 9.27 -7.29 -1.60
CA ILE A 67 10.03 -6.28 -0.84
C ILE A 67 11.24 -6.90 -0.16
N LEU A 68 11.07 -8.07 0.47
CA LEU A 68 12.17 -8.80 1.12
C LEU A 68 13.22 -9.33 0.14
N LEU A 69 12.78 -9.80 -1.04
CA LEU A 69 13.68 -10.31 -2.08
C LEU A 69 14.49 -9.18 -2.75
N ASP A 70 13.83 -8.09 -3.13
CA ASP A 70 14.47 -6.95 -3.79
C ASP A 70 15.26 -6.06 -2.81
N LYS A 71 15.00 -6.20 -1.50
CA LYS A 71 15.61 -5.40 -0.41
C LYS A 71 15.42 -3.88 -0.60
N LYS A 72 14.39 -3.47 -1.34
CA LYS A 72 14.04 -2.08 -1.57
C LYS A 72 12.73 -1.75 -0.86
N ILE A 73 12.79 -0.71 -0.05
CA ILE A 73 11.61 -0.16 0.62
C ILE A 73 10.83 0.66 -0.41
N PRO A 74 9.52 0.46 -0.55
CA PRO A 74 8.73 1.25 -1.48
C PRO A 74 8.71 2.73 -1.08
N LYS A 75 8.47 3.61 -2.05
CA LYS A 75 8.41 5.05 -1.82
C LYS A 75 6.98 5.51 -2.02
N SER A 76 6.48 6.28 -1.06
CA SER A 76 5.21 7.00 -1.20
C SER A 76 5.47 8.45 -1.56
N LEU A 77 4.54 9.03 -2.30
CA LEU A 77 4.50 10.46 -2.55
C LEU A 77 3.84 11.23 -1.39
N PHE A 78 3.02 10.56 -0.57
CA PHE A 78 2.19 11.18 0.47
C PHE A 78 2.65 10.86 1.90
N LEU A 79 3.27 9.70 2.11
CA LEU A 79 3.83 9.30 3.40
C LEU A 79 5.33 9.57 3.45
N SER A 80 5.83 9.86 4.67
CA SER A 80 7.27 10.00 4.88
C SER A 80 7.99 8.64 4.75
N GLU A 81 9.30 8.67 4.52
CA GLU A 81 10.12 7.45 4.53
C GLU A 81 10.07 6.73 5.89
N VAL A 82 9.88 7.48 6.98
CA VAL A 82 9.74 6.93 8.34
C VAL A 82 8.43 6.16 8.48
N ASP A 83 7.31 6.73 8.01
CA ASP A 83 6.01 6.06 8.04
C ASP A 83 6.03 4.74 7.26
N ILE A 84 6.60 4.75 6.05
CA ILE A 84 6.69 3.54 5.23
C ILE A 84 7.59 2.49 5.88
N LYS A 85 8.73 2.88 6.45
CA LYS A 85 9.61 1.98 7.20
C LYS A 85 8.90 1.31 8.37
N GLU A 86 8.09 2.08 9.10
CA GLU A 86 7.31 1.56 10.21
C GLU A 86 6.25 0.55 9.74
N ILE A 87 5.51 0.87 8.67
CA ILE A 87 4.54 -0.04 8.05
C ILE A 87 5.22 -1.34 7.61
N VAL A 88 6.35 -1.24 6.90
CA VAL A 88 7.12 -2.42 6.44
C VAL A 88 7.59 -3.26 7.61
N LYS A 89 8.08 -2.63 8.69
CA LYS A 89 8.50 -3.34 9.91
C LYS A 89 7.34 -4.11 10.54
N ILE A 90 6.20 -3.45 10.75
CA ILE A 90 5.02 -4.08 11.35
C ILE A 90 4.56 -5.27 10.49
N LYS A 91 4.43 -5.07 9.17
CA LYS A 91 3.99 -6.14 8.25
C LYS A 91 4.99 -7.26 8.09
N PHE A 92 6.27 -6.98 8.24
CA PHE A 92 7.29 -8.01 8.28
C PHE A 92 7.15 -8.92 9.50
N GLU A 93 6.97 -8.35 10.69
CA GLU A 93 6.76 -9.15 11.91
C GLU A 93 5.47 -9.98 11.81
N GLU A 94 4.35 -9.39 11.36
CA GLU A 94 3.11 -10.14 11.11
C GLU A 94 3.30 -11.29 10.11
N TRP A 95 4.05 -11.05 9.03
CA TRP A 95 4.35 -12.09 8.05
C TRP A 95 5.21 -13.21 8.65
N LYS A 96 6.23 -12.86 9.45
CA LYS A 96 7.11 -13.80 10.13
C LYS A 96 6.33 -14.67 11.12
N GLU A 97 5.49 -14.08 11.95
CA GLU A 97 4.61 -14.81 12.88
C GLU A 97 3.71 -15.81 12.12
N ARG A 98 3.12 -15.40 10.99
CA ARG A 98 2.35 -16.31 10.14
C ARG A 98 3.19 -17.46 9.58
N GLN A 99 4.45 -17.21 9.19
CA GLN A 99 5.34 -18.29 8.74
C GLN A 99 5.67 -19.26 9.88
N GLU A 100 5.93 -18.76 11.09
CA GLU A 100 6.18 -19.59 12.27
C GLU A 100 4.96 -20.45 12.63
N LEU A 101 3.75 -19.88 12.62
CA LEU A 101 2.51 -20.62 12.84
C LEU A 101 2.31 -21.74 11.81
N LEU A 102 2.51 -21.46 10.53
CA LEU A 102 2.41 -22.47 9.47
C LEU A 102 3.49 -23.55 9.61
N GLY A 103 4.70 -23.18 10.05
CA GLY A 103 5.79 -24.11 10.34
C GLY A 103 5.51 -25.03 11.52
N ILE A 104 4.77 -24.56 12.54
CA ILE A 104 4.38 -25.36 13.72
C ILE A 104 3.31 -26.42 13.36
N ASP A 105 2.49 -26.17 12.34
CA ASP A 105 1.35 -27.04 12.01
C ASP A 105 1.71 -28.17 11.01
N ILE A 106 2.57 -27.92 10.02
CA ILE A 106 2.83 -28.90 8.94
C ILE A 106 3.73 -30.08 9.32
N THR A 107 4.55 -30.00 10.37
CA THR A 107 5.45 -31.11 10.77
C THR A 107 4.83 -32.06 11.80
N LYS A 108 3.72 -31.68 12.46
CA LYS A 108 3.06 -32.55 13.45
C LYS A 108 2.12 -33.58 12.83
N TYR A 109 1.53 -33.29 11.67
CA TYR A 109 0.54 -34.18 11.03
C TYR A 109 1.11 -35.11 9.95
N TRP A 110 2.41 -34.99 9.61
CA TRP A 110 3.08 -35.92 8.68
C TRP A 110 3.58 -37.22 9.35
N ALA A 111 3.57 -37.29 10.68
CA ALA A 111 4.05 -38.45 11.45
C ALA A 111 2.92 -39.38 11.93
N VAL A 112 1.85 -39.52 11.14
CA VAL A 112 0.84 -40.58 11.36
C VAL A 112 0.96 -41.58 10.21
N PRO A 113 1.69 -42.70 10.38
CA PRO A 113 1.63 -43.81 9.45
C PRO A 113 0.24 -44.47 9.55
N PHE A 114 -0.42 -44.65 8.40
CA PHE A 114 -1.55 -45.57 8.25
C PHE A 114 -1.06 -47.01 8.23
#